data_AF-A0A2E2EQ87-F1
#
_entry.id   AF-A0A2E2EQ87-F1
#
_cell.length_a   1.000
_cell.length_b   1.000
_cell.length_c   1.000
_cell.angle_alpha   90.00
_cell.angle_beta   90.00
_cell.angle_gamma   90.00
#
_symmetry.space_group_name_H-M   'P 1'
#
loop_
_entity.id
_entity.type
_entity.pdbx_description
1 polymer ?
#
loop_
_entity_poly.entity_id
_entity_poly.type
_entity_poly.pdbx_seq_one_letter_code
_entity_poly.pdbx_strand_id
1 'polypeptide(L)'
;MTHGQEESIEAHVYSVESSKVKIDEIKNYPVNGLIDNDSIIKLKEKLNSNLNTIASCVLNYKFSKVNKLTSDEEIQLLNRISQIVEMFIQEEKYFYFQLSTGYAPVYGIELKTINNKEVKVIHLGGGCLINEVKKKENEVYAYFNAKMESYIED
;
A
#
# COMPACT_ATOMS: atom_id res chain seq x y z
N MET A 1 -13.19 -19.71 36.14
CA MET A 1 -13.59 -18.52 35.35
C MET A 1 -12.42 -18.16 34.44
N THR A 2 -12.30 -18.80 33.28
CA THR A 2 -11.19 -18.61 32.32
C THR A 2 -11.66 -18.58 30.85
N HIS A 3 -12.87 -19.06 30.55
CA HIS A 3 -13.37 -19.15 29.16
C HIS A 3 -13.67 -17.81 28.48
N GLY A 4 -13.96 -16.71 29.21
CA GLY A 4 -14.29 -15.43 28.59
C GLY A 4 -13.11 -14.63 28.03
N GLN A 5 -11.87 -14.90 28.51
CA GLN A 5 -10.67 -14.23 28.01
C GLN A 5 -10.10 -14.93 26.75
N GLU A 6 -10.16 -16.26 26.69
CA GLU A 6 -9.69 -17.05 25.54
C GLU A 6 -10.52 -16.78 24.27
N GLU A 7 -11.86 -16.73 24.36
CA GLU A 7 -12.72 -16.39 23.21
C GLU A 7 -12.43 -14.99 22.66
N SER A 8 -12.12 -14.01 23.53
CA SER A 8 -11.80 -12.65 23.10
C SER A 8 -10.46 -12.53 22.38
N ILE A 9 -9.47 -13.33 22.77
CA ILE A 9 -8.13 -13.34 22.16
C ILE A 9 -8.20 -14.06 20.82
N GLU A 10 -8.85 -15.21 20.75
CA GLU A 10 -9.01 -15.96 19.50
C GLU A 10 -9.80 -15.16 18.44
N ALA A 11 -10.90 -14.51 18.84
CA ALA A 11 -11.66 -13.63 17.95
C ALA A 11 -10.81 -12.44 17.45
N HIS A 12 -9.97 -11.87 18.31
CA HIS A 12 -9.07 -10.79 17.93
C HIS A 12 -8.00 -11.28 16.93
N VAL A 13 -7.35 -12.41 17.20
CA VAL A 13 -6.35 -13.03 16.30
C VAL A 13 -6.98 -13.32 14.93
N TYR A 14 -8.16 -13.93 14.90
CA TYR A 14 -8.88 -14.22 13.65
C TYR A 14 -9.23 -12.94 12.87
N SER A 15 -9.63 -11.87 13.57
CA SER A 15 -9.93 -10.58 12.94
C SER A 15 -8.69 -9.92 12.30
N VAL A 16 -7.52 -10.05 12.94
CA VAL A 16 -6.26 -9.52 12.43
C VAL A 16 -5.76 -10.34 11.24
N GLU A 17 -5.83 -11.67 11.32
CA GLU A 17 -5.45 -12.56 10.21
C GLU A 17 -6.33 -12.35 8.99
N SER A 18 -7.65 -12.25 9.17
CA SER A 18 -8.57 -11.96 8.08
C SER A 18 -8.33 -10.58 7.44
N SER A 19 -7.97 -9.58 8.26
CA SER A 19 -7.60 -8.25 7.76
C SER A 19 -6.29 -8.29 6.98
N LYS A 20 -5.32 -9.11 7.41
CA LYS A 20 -4.04 -9.31 6.73
C LYS A 20 -4.23 -9.89 5.35
N VAL A 21 -5.07 -10.93 5.22
CA VAL A 21 -5.41 -11.49 3.91
C VAL A 21 -5.99 -10.42 2.99
N LYS A 22 -6.99 -9.65 3.45
CA LYS A 22 -7.62 -8.59 2.63
C LYS A 22 -6.66 -7.46 2.25
N ILE A 23 -5.80 -7.05 3.16
CA ILE A 23 -4.80 -5.99 2.90
C ILE A 23 -3.75 -6.48 1.91
N ASP A 24 -3.30 -7.72 2.06
CA ASP A 24 -2.37 -8.34 1.12
C ASP A 24 -3.01 -8.51 -0.26
N GLU A 25 -4.30 -8.87 -0.34
CA GLU A 25 -5.06 -8.89 -1.60
C GLU A 25 -5.08 -7.51 -2.27
N ILE A 26 -5.38 -6.43 -1.53
CA ILE A 26 -5.38 -5.07 -2.08
C ILE A 26 -3.98 -4.69 -2.60
N LYS A 27 -2.94 -4.95 -1.82
CA LYS A 27 -1.57 -4.56 -2.18
C LYS A 27 -1.02 -5.38 -3.36
N ASN A 28 -1.41 -6.65 -3.45
CA ASN A 28 -0.96 -7.58 -4.50
C ASN A 28 -1.94 -7.67 -5.68
N TYR A 29 -3.03 -6.88 -5.68
CA TYR A 29 -3.97 -6.86 -6.78
C TYR A 29 -3.26 -6.45 -8.09
N PRO A 30 -3.20 -7.32 -9.11
CA PRO A 30 -2.56 -7.01 -10.37
C PRO A 30 -3.41 -6.05 -11.19
N VAL A 31 -2.86 -4.86 -11.45
CA VAL A 31 -3.49 -3.86 -12.31
C VAL A 31 -3.12 -4.14 -13.76
N ASN A 32 -4.13 -4.36 -14.59
CA ASN A 32 -3.99 -4.58 -16.03
C ASN A 32 -4.06 -3.26 -16.78
N GLY A 33 -3.63 -3.24 -18.04
CA GLY A 33 -3.75 -2.06 -18.91
C GLY A 33 -2.76 -0.91 -18.61
N LEU A 34 -1.80 -1.11 -17.71
CA LEU A 34 -0.73 -0.14 -17.48
C LEU A 34 0.17 -0.01 -18.71
N ILE A 35 0.36 1.23 -19.17
CA ILE A 35 1.19 1.52 -20.35
C ILE A 35 2.67 1.53 -19.94
N ASP A 36 3.46 0.67 -20.56
CA ASP A 36 4.90 0.63 -20.36
C ASP A 36 5.63 1.55 -21.34
N ASN A 37 6.54 2.35 -20.82
CA ASN A 37 7.54 3.07 -21.62
C ASN A 37 8.90 2.38 -21.49
N ASP A 38 9.87 2.77 -22.33
CA ASP A 38 11.22 2.17 -22.34
C ASP A 38 11.89 2.15 -20.96
N SER A 39 11.70 3.19 -20.16
CA SER A 39 12.27 3.27 -18.81
C SER A 39 11.67 2.22 -17.89
N ILE A 40 10.35 2.01 -17.94
CA ILE A 40 9.68 0.98 -17.16
C ILE A 40 10.05 -0.42 -17.64
N ILE A 41 10.15 -0.65 -18.96
CA ILE A 41 10.55 -1.95 -19.50
C ILE A 41 11.92 -2.35 -18.95
N LYS A 42 12.91 -1.45 -19.04
CA LYS A 42 14.24 -1.66 -18.47
C LYS A 42 14.22 -1.88 -16.97
N LEU A 43 13.36 -1.15 -16.26
CA LEU A 43 13.23 -1.27 -14.81
C LEU A 43 12.61 -2.62 -14.40
N LYS A 44 11.62 -3.13 -15.13
CA LYS A 44 11.03 -4.46 -14.93
C LYS A 44 12.06 -5.56 -15.13
N GLU A 45 12.88 -5.46 -16.18
CA GLU A 45 13.97 -6.39 -16.47
C GLU A 45 15.02 -6.37 -15.33
N LYS A 46 15.48 -5.18 -14.94
CA LYS A 46 16.46 -5.00 -13.85
C LYS A 46 15.98 -5.58 -12.53
N LEU A 47 14.71 -5.37 -12.19
CA LEU A 47 14.12 -5.77 -10.91
C LEU A 47 13.52 -7.17 -10.93
N ASN A 48 13.47 -7.83 -12.10
CA ASN A 48 12.74 -9.08 -12.33
C ASN A 48 11.32 -9.00 -11.74
N SER A 49 10.59 -7.92 -12.05
CA SER A 49 9.28 -7.63 -11.48
C SER A 49 8.36 -7.02 -12.51
N ASN A 50 7.09 -7.42 -12.51
CA ASN A 50 6.08 -6.87 -13.43
C ASN A 50 5.67 -5.43 -13.10
N LEU A 51 5.99 -4.94 -11.90
CA LEU A 51 5.68 -3.58 -11.43
C LEU A 51 4.20 -3.19 -11.64
N ASN A 52 3.29 -4.14 -11.53
CA ASN A 52 1.85 -3.96 -11.79
C ASN A 52 0.99 -4.10 -10.53
N THR A 53 1.62 -4.11 -9.35
CA THR A 53 0.95 -4.13 -8.05
C THR A 53 1.56 -3.05 -7.15
N ILE A 54 0.78 -2.56 -6.18
CA ILE A 54 1.29 -1.64 -5.15
C ILE A 54 2.46 -2.30 -4.42
N ALA A 55 2.30 -3.57 -4.02
CA ALA A 55 3.31 -4.33 -3.28
C ALA A 55 4.64 -4.39 -4.04
N SER A 56 4.63 -4.70 -5.34
CA SER A 56 5.84 -4.78 -6.15
C SER A 56 6.57 -3.44 -6.28
N CYS A 57 5.84 -2.34 -6.45
CA CYS A 57 6.44 -1.02 -6.55
C CYS A 57 7.01 -0.56 -5.20
N VAL A 58 6.24 -0.72 -4.11
CA VAL A 58 6.68 -0.39 -2.75
C VAL A 58 7.91 -1.19 -2.35
N LEU A 59 7.93 -2.50 -2.64
CA LEU A 59 9.05 -3.38 -2.31
C LEU A 59 10.34 -2.90 -2.97
N ASN A 60 10.28 -2.61 -4.27
CA ASN A 60 11.45 -2.18 -5.03
C ASN A 60 11.91 -0.77 -4.67
N TYR A 61 10.98 0.13 -4.34
CA TYR A 61 11.31 1.49 -3.91
C TYR A 61 11.99 1.49 -2.54
N LYS A 62 11.42 0.78 -1.55
CA LYS A 62 11.98 0.77 -0.20
C LYS A 62 13.33 0.08 -0.09
N PHE A 63 13.63 -0.83 -1.03
CA PHE A 63 14.94 -1.47 -1.18
C PHE A 63 15.75 -0.91 -2.35
N SER A 64 15.44 0.28 -2.84
CA SER A 64 16.15 0.99 -3.92
C SER A 64 17.68 0.96 -3.78
N LYS A 65 18.21 1.18 -2.56
CA LYS A 65 19.65 1.12 -2.30
C LYS A 65 20.25 -0.27 -2.53
N VAL A 66 19.53 -1.33 -2.13
CA VAL A 66 19.94 -2.72 -2.36
C VAL A 66 19.85 -3.06 -3.85
N ASN A 67 18.79 -2.60 -4.50
CA ASN A 67 18.54 -2.74 -5.93
C ASN A 67 19.40 -1.81 -6.81
N LYS A 68 20.24 -0.96 -6.19
CA LYS A 68 21.08 0.05 -6.85
C LYS A 68 20.28 0.89 -7.84
N LEU A 69 19.12 1.38 -7.40
CA LEU A 69 18.28 2.26 -8.20
C LEU A 69 18.88 3.67 -8.24
N THR A 70 18.80 4.30 -9.40
CA THR A 70 19.06 5.73 -9.55
C THR A 70 17.84 6.52 -9.07
N SER A 71 18.02 7.83 -8.82
CA SER A 71 16.91 8.72 -8.48
C SER A 71 15.83 8.72 -9.58
N ASP A 72 16.23 8.63 -10.85
CA ASP A 72 15.28 8.58 -11.96
C ASP A 72 14.46 7.27 -11.95
N GLU A 73 15.09 6.14 -11.64
CA GLU A 73 14.39 4.85 -11.50
C GLU A 73 13.44 4.84 -10.29
N GLU A 74 13.83 5.48 -9.19
CA GLU A 74 12.94 5.71 -8.03
C GLU A 74 11.72 6.56 -8.44
N ILE A 75 11.92 7.63 -9.20
CA ILE A 75 10.83 8.46 -9.76
C ILE A 75 9.93 7.62 -10.69
N GLN A 76 10.49 6.73 -11.51
CA GLN A 76 9.67 5.86 -12.37
C GLN A 76 8.79 4.90 -11.55
N LEU A 77 9.26 4.40 -10.39
CA LEU A 77 8.42 3.60 -9.49
C LEU A 77 7.27 4.42 -8.90
N LEU A 78 7.49 5.69 -8.54
CA LEU A 78 6.42 6.59 -8.07
C LEU A 78 5.42 6.91 -9.19
N ASN A 79 5.89 7.17 -10.40
CA ASN A 79 5.02 7.37 -11.55
C ASN A 79 4.17 6.12 -11.85
N ARG A 80 4.76 4.92 -11.69
CA ARG A 80 4.03 3.65 -11.81
C ARG A 80 2.95 3.52 -10.73
N ILE A 81 3.22 3.96 -9.50
CA ILE A 81 2.19 4.07 -8.46
C ILE A 81 1.07 5.03 -8.87
N SER A 82 1.38 6.18 -9.47
CA SER A 82 0.36 7.11 -9.98
C SER A 82 -0.57 6.43 -11.00
N GLN A 83 0.00 5.70 -11.96
CA GLN A 83 -0.80 4.96 -12.96
C GLN A 83 -1.68 3.89 -12.31
N ILE A 84 -1.16 3.19 -11.29
CA ILE A 84 -1.94 2.22 -10.51
C ILE A 84 -3.12 2.90 -9.80
N VAL A 85 -2.90 4.08 -9.20
CA VAL A 85 -3.97 4.89 -8.57
C VAL A 85 -5.03 5.28 -9.59
N GLU A 86 -4.63 5.77 -10.76
CA GLU A 86 -5.55 6.14 -11.85
C GLU A 86 -6.45 4.97 -12.26
N MET A 87 -5.90 3.76 -12.37
CA MET A 87 -6.68 2.57 -12.68
C MET A 87 -7.67 2.21 -11.56
N PHE A 88 -7.28 2.34 -10.28
CA PHE A 88 -8.22 2.12 -9.18
C PHE A 88 -9.36 3.14 -9.18
N ILE A 89 -9.08 4.40 -9.50
CA ILE A 89 -10.10 5.44 -9.62
C ILE A 89 -11.07 5.14 -10.76
N GLN A 90 -10.57 4.68 -11.91
CA GLN A 90 -11.42 4.27 -13.04
C GLN A 90 -12.33 3.09 -12.70
N GLU A 91 -11.91 2.23 -11.77
CA GLU A 91 -12.70 1.11 -11.25
C GLU A 91 -13.55 1.48 -10.01
N GLU A 92 -13.65 2.77 -9.65
CA GLU A 92 -14.38 3.29 -8.49
C GLU A 92 -13.90 2.67 -7.14
N LYS A 93 -12.60 2.34 -7.06
CA LYS A 93 -11.96 1.75 -5.87
C LYS A 93 -11.17 2.80 -5.11
N TYR A 94 -11.74 3.30 -4.02
CA TYR A 94 -11.15 4.35 -3.20
C TYR A 94 -10.58 3.82 -1.88
N PHE A 95 -9.30 4.10 -1.61
CA PHE A 95 -8.67 3.71 -0.36
C PHE A 95 -7.43 4.51 -0.02
N TYR A 96 -7.10 4.55 1.28
CA TYR A 96 -5.89 5.17 1.81
C TYR A 96 -5.08 4.16 2.62
N PHE A 97 -3.77 4.34 2.65
CA PHE A 97 -2.90 3.62 3.58
C PHE A 97 -2.57 4.50 4.78
N GLN A 98 -2.97 4.05 5.97
CA GLN A 98 -2.63 4.70 7.22
C GLN A 98 -1.60 3.86 7.97
N LEU A 99 -0.45 4.46 8.24
CA LEU A 99 0.57 3.88 9.09
C LEU A 99 0.28 4.28 10.53
N SER A 100 0.11 3.30 11.41
CA SER A 100 -0.10 3.56 12.83
C SER A 100 1.24 3.60 13.55
N THR A 101 1.59 4.76 14.11
CA THR A 101 2.78 4.93 14.98
C THR A 101 2.35 4.90 16.45
N GLY A 102 3.08 4.19 17.31
CA GLY A 102 2.85 4.18 18.75
C GLY A 102 2.81 2.79 19.38
N TYR A 103 2.33 2.70 20.62
CA TYR A 103 2.35 1.48 21.45
C TYR A 103 1.29 0.43 21.07
N ALA A 104 0.26 0.81 20.31
CA ALA A 104 -0.82 -0.08 19.87
C ALA A 104 -1.05 0.08 18.35
N PRO A 105 -0.18 -0.49 17.50
CA PRO A 105 -0.33 -0.41 16.05
C PRO A 105 -1.62 -1.12 15.62
N VAL A 106 -2.54 -0.36 15.03
CA VAL A 106 -3.76 -0.91 14.45
C VAL A 106 -3.43 -1.48 13.08
N TYR A 107 -3.83 -2.72 12.86
CA TYR A 107 -3.76 -3.40 11.57
C TYR A 107 -5.18 -3.85 11.19
N GLY A 108 -5.72 -3.34 10.08
CA GLY A 108 -7.14 -3.51 9.80
C GLY A 108 -7.65 -2.65 8.63
N ILE A 109 -8.91 -2.84 8.27
CA ILE A 109 -9.60 -2.02 7.27
C ILE A 109 -10.77 -1.33 7.96
N GLU A 110 -10.83 -0.01 7.85
CA GLU A 110 -11.93 0.82 8.29
C GLU A 110 -12.65 1.39 7.07
N LEU A 111 -13.99 1.43 7.08
CA LEU A 111 -14.80 2.03 6.02
C LEU A 111 -15.19 3.44 6.43
N LYS A 112 -15.04 4.39 5.51
CA LYS A 112 -15.49 5.79 5.66
C LYS A 112 -16.29 6.20 4.44
N THR A 113 -17.18 7.17 4.62
CA THR A 113 -17.81 7.88 3.50
C THR A 113 -17.21 9.28 3.42
N ILE A 114 -16.61 9.62 2.28
CA ILE A 114 -16.03 10.95 2.03
C ILE A 114 -16.61 11.42 0.69
N ASN A 115 -17.24 12.59 0.67
CA ASN A 115 -17.88 13.15 -0.54
C ASN A 115 -18.78 12.13 -1.27
N ASN A 116 -19.62 11.41 -0.53
CA ASN A 116 -20.51 10.34 -1.01
C ASN A 116 -19.82 9.11 -1.65
N LYS A 117 -18.49 9.00 -1.56
CA LYS A 117 -17.70 7.84 -2.00
C LYS A 117 -17.40 6.95 -0.78
N GLU A 118 -17.49 5.63 -0.95
CA GLU A 118 -17.03 4.67 0.06
C GLU A 118 -15.50 4.53 -0.04
N VAL A 119 -14.79 4.88 1.03
CA VAL A 119 -13.33 4.88 1.09
C VAL A 119 -12.86 3.90 2.15
N LYS A 120 -11.97 2.97 1.76
CA LYS A 120 -11.31 2.03 2.69
C LYS A 120 -10.06 2.67 3.27
N VAL A 121 -10.00 2.85 4.59
CA VAL A 121 -8.76 3.21 5.29
C VAL A 121 -8.05 1.94 5.72
N ILE A 122 -6.92 1.67 5.09
CA ILE A 122 -6.09 0.50 5.29
C ILE A 122 -5.03 0.82 6.34
N HIS A 123 -5.24 0.32 7.56
CA HIS A 123 -4.30 0.44 8.66
C HIS A 123 -3.21 -0.63 8.52
N LEU A 124 -1.96 -0.20 8.30
CA LEU A 124 -0.83 -1.10 8.02
C LEU A 124 -0.01 -1.51 9.25
N GLY A 125 -0.51 -1.19 10.45
CA GLY A 125 0.29 -1.32 11.66
C GLY A 125 1.49 -0.36 11.67
N GLY A 126 2.44 -0.66 12.54
CA GLY A 126 3.71 0.04 12.63
C GLY A 126 4.46 -0.30 13.91
N GLY A 127 5.61 0.34 14.10
CA GLY A 127 6.41 0.22 15.31
C GLY A 127 7.06 1.56 15.66
N CYS A 128 7.58 1.68 16.87
CA CYS A 128 8.25 2.91 17.32
C CYS A 128 9.57 3.21 16.59
N LEU A 129 10.18 2.22 15.94
CA LEU A 129 11.47 2.38 15.25
C LEU A 129 11.26 2.61 13.76
N ILE A 130 11.59 3.82 13.29
CA ILE A 130 11.56 4.18 11.87
C ILE A 130 13.00 4.14 11.34
N ASN A 131 13.30 3.14 10.51
CA ASN A 131 14.56 3.06 9.77
C ASN A 131 14.39 3.58 8.32
N GLU A 132 15.48 3.67 7.56
CA GLU A 132 15.48 4.18 6.17
C GLU A 132 14.49 3.42 5.27
N VAL A 133 14.44 2.10 5.38
CA VAL A 133 13.50 1.25 4.62
C VAL A 133 12.05 1.61 4.96
N LYS A 134 11.73 1.80 6.26
CA LYS A 134 10.40 2.19 6.69
C LYS A 134 10.06 3.61 6.22
N LYS A 135 11.02 4.53 6.24
CA LYS A 135 10.85 5.88 5.71
C LYS A 135 10.49 5.87 4.22
N LYS A 136 11.21 5.08 3.40
CA LYS A 136 10.90 4.93 1.97
C LYS A 136 9.56 4.24 1.72
N GLU A 137 9.19 3.25 2.54
CA GLU A 137 7.85 2.65 2.46
C GLU A 137 6.75 3.70 2.74
N ASN A 138 6.93 4.52 3.78
CA ASN A 138 5.98 5.58 4.14
C ASN A 138 5.86 6.64 3.04
N GLU A 139 6.97 6.97 2.37
CA GLU A 139 7.00 7.91 1.26
C GLU A 139 6.13 7.45 0.09
N VAL A 140 6.20 6.17 -0.28
CA VAL A 140 5.36 5.63 -1.36
C VAL A 140 3.88 5.65 -0.98
N TYR A 141 3.52 5.27 0.24
CA TYR A 141 2.12 5.31 0.69
C TYR A 141 1.59 6.74 0.82
N ALA A 142 2.43 7.69 1.26
CA ALA A 142 2.06 9.11 1.27
C ALA A 142 1.82 9.63 -0.16
N TYR A 143 2.69 9.26 -1.10
CA TYR A 143 2.52 9.60 -2.51
C TYR A 143 1.23 8.99 -3.09
N PHE A 144 0.97 7.70 -2.82
CA PHE A 144 -0.27 7.02 -3.20
C PHE A 144 -1.49 7.76 -2.66
N ASN A 145 -1.51 8.07 -1.36
CA ASN A 145 -2.65 8.72 -0.72
C ASN A 145 -2.90 10.11 -1.31
N ALA A 146 -1.85 10.93 -1.49
CA ALA A 146 -1.98 12.25 -2.08
C ALA A 146 -2.56 12.20 -3.51
N LYS A 147 -2.19 11.17 -4.28
CA LYS A 147 -2.76 10.93 -5.61
C LYS A 147 -4.20 10.45 -5.57
N MET A 148 -4.60 9.68 -4.56
CA MET A 148 -5.99 9.24 -4.41
C MET A 148 -6.89 10.36 -3.89
N GLU A 149 -6.38 11.17 -2.95
CA GLU A 149 -7.10 12.27 -2.30
C GLU A 149 -7.57 13.31 -3.30
N SER A 150 -6.74 13.67 -4.28
CA SER A 150 -7.10 14.62 -5.34
C SER A 150 -8.33 14.20 -6.17
N TYR A 151 -8.74 12.92 -6.13
CA TYR A 151 -9.93 12.45 -6.86
C TYR A 151 -11.09 12.07 -5.93
N ILE A 152 -10.82 11.85 -4.64
CA ILE A 152 -11.87 11.64 -3.65
C ILE A 152 -12.51 12.98 -3.27
N GLU A 153 -11.68 14.04 -3.16
CA GLU A 153 -12.13 15.37 -2.75
C GLU A 153 -12.81 16.19 -3.86
N ASP A 154 -12.58 15.83 -5.13
CA ASP A 154 -13.32 16.34 -6.31
C ASP A 154 -14.79 15.88 -6.32
#